data_AF-A0AAV7FM52-F1
#
_entry.id   AF-A0AAV7FM52-F1
#
_cell.length_a   1.000
_cell.length_b   1.000
_cell.length_c   1.000
_cell.angle_alpha   90.00
_cell.angle_beta   90.00
_cell.angle_gamma   90.00
#
_symmetry.space_group_name_H-M   'P 1'
#
loop_
_entity.id
_entity.type
_entity.pdbx_description
1 polymer ?
#
loop_
_entity_poly.entity_id
_entity_poly.type
_entity_poly.pdbx_seq_one_letter_code
_entity_poly.pdbx_strand_id
1 'polypeptide(L)'
;MNDLPAPLHVGEGDIMRILKVPDIEHFLFKVRHISRYIEEEFLFKSIAFKTIIHDHVQEARDHIYDIEVKALEQQCIKDRFIKGFL
;
A
#
# COMPACT_ATOMS: atom_id res chain seq x y z
N MET A 1 -68.69 -28.26 -1.88
CA MET A 1 -67.90 -27.05 -2.15
C MET A 1 -66.53 -27.33 -1.56
N ASN A 2 -65.50 -27.45 -2.41
CA ASN A 2 -64.14 -27.67 -1.93
C ASN A 2 -63.62 -26.30 -1.52
N ASP A 3 -63.51 -26.08 -0.21
CA ASP A 3 -62.92 -24.85 0.32
C ASP A 3 -61.49 -24.74 -0.20
N LEU A 4 -61.20 -23.67 -0.94
CA LEU A 4 -59.85 -23.35 -1.38
C LEU A 4 -58.98 -23.18 -0.13
N PRO A 5 -57.79 -23.79 -0.04
CA PRO A 5 -56.90 -23.55 1.08
C PRO A 5 -56.60 -22.05 1.18
N ALA A 6 -56.68 -21.51 2.39
CA ALA A 6 -56.39 -20.11 2.67
C ALA A 6 -55.01 -19.75 2.07
N PRO A 7 -54.85 -18.58 1.44
CA PRO A 7 -53.56 -18.15 0.93
C PRO A 7 -52.51 -18.24 2.03
N LEU A 8 -51.44 -18.99 1.79
CA LEU A 8 -50.28 -19.01 2.69
C LEU A 8 -49.76 -17.57 2.78
N HIS A 9 -50.00 -16.92 3.92
CA HIS A 9 -49.46 -15.60 4.19
C HIS A 9 -47.95 -15.75 4.40
N VAL A 10 -47.17 -15.51 3.34
CA VAL A 10 -45.71 -15.49 3.45
C VAL A 10 -45.32 -14.17 4.09
N GLY A 11 -44.86 -14.21 5.35
CA GLY A 11 -44.35 -13.04 6.05
C GLY A 11 -42.93 -12.68 5.60
N GLU A 12 -42.48 -11.47 5.92
CA GLU A 12 -41.12 -11.00 5.60
C GLU A 12 -40.03 -11.98 6.10
N GLY A 13 -40.20 -12.54 7.30
CA GLY A 13 -39.29 -13.54 7.87
C GLY A 13 -39.22 -14.85 7.08
N ASP A 14 -40.32 -15.27 6.45
CA ASP A 14 -40.36 -16.46 5.60
C ASP A 14 -39.67 -16.21 4.27
N ILE A 15 -39.86 -15.02 3.69
CA ILE A 15 -39.15 -14.58 2.48
C ILE A 15 -37.64 -14.57 2.75
N MET A 16 -37.21 -14.00 3.88
CA MET A 16 -35.79 -13.92 4.24
C MET A 16 -35.16 -15.31 4.41
N ARG A 17 -35.91 -16.27 4.98
CA ARG A 17 -35.50 -17.68 5.11
C ARG A 17 -35.42 -18.41 3.76
N ILE A 18 -36.40 -18.19 2.88
CA ILE A 18 -36.45 -18.81 1.54
C ILE A 18 -35.30 -18.26 0.67
N LEU A 19 -35.06 -16.96 0.72
CA LEU A 19 -34.03 -16.29 -0.08
C LEU A 19 -32.61 -16.51 0.47
N LYS A 20 -32.45 -17.09 1.67
CA LYS A 20 -31.15 -17.29 2.35
C LYS A 20 -30.28 -16.04 2.34
N VAL A 21 -30.87 -14.85 2.43
CA VAL A 21 -30.11 -13.60 2.35
C VAL A 21 -29.20 -13.54 3.58
N PRO A 22 -27.86 -13.51 3.42
CA PRO A 22 -26.99 -13.31 4.57
C PRO A 22 -27.32 -11.96 5.19
N ASP A 23 -27.18 -11.88 6.51
CA ASP A 23 -27.32 -10.62 7.24
C ASP A 23 -26.50 -9.52 6.52
N ILE A 24 -27.22 -8.54 5.96
CA ILE A 24 -26.66 -7.47 5.14
C ILE A 24 -25.68 -6.66 5.99
N GLU A 25 -25.93 -6.52 7.29
CA GLU A 25 -25.03 -5.81 8.21
C GLU A 25 -23.70 -6.55 8.35
N HIS A 26 -23.75 -7.87 8.56
CA HIS A 26 -22.54 -8.70 8.61
C HIS A 26 -21.76 -8.68 7.29
N PHE A 27 -22.45 -8.68 6.16
CA PHE A 27 -21.82 -8.56 4.85
C PHE A 27 -21.12 -7.20 4.68
N LEU A 28 -21.80 -6.10 4.99
CA LEU A 28 -21.24 -4.75 4.95
C LEU A 28 -20.03 -4.62 5.88
N PHE A 29 -20.08 -5.22 7.06
CA PHE A 29 -18.96 -5.25 8.00
C PHE A 29 -17.73 -5.94 7.37
N LYS A 30 -17.91 -7.13 6.77
CA LYS A 30 -16.81 -7.85 6.11
C LYS A 30 -16.21 -7.06 4.96
N VAL A 31 -17.05 -6.47 4.10
CA VAL A 31 -16.58 -5.66 2.97
C VAL A 31 -15.76 -4.46 3.47
N ARG A 32 -16.25 -3.73 4.47
CA ARG A 32 -15.52 -2.61 5.07
C ARG A 32 -14.20 -3.06 5.70
N HIS A 33 -14.20 -4.19 6.40
CA HIS A 33 -13.00 -4.74 7.01
C HIS A 33 -11.94 -5.09 5.97
N ILE A 34 -12.34 -5.78 4.89
CA ILE A 34 -11.43 -6.16 3.81
C ILE A 34 -10.89 -4.91 3.09
N SER A 35 -11.76 -3.92 2.81
CA SER A 35 -11.34 -2.66 2.19
C SER A 35 -10.27 -1.96 3.03
N ARG A 36 -10.50 -1.84 4.34
CA ARG A 36 -9.53 -1.23 5.26
C ARG A 36 -8.21 -2.00 5.30
N TYR A 37 -8.28 -3.33 5.37
CA TYR A 37 -7.08 -4.17 5.36
C TYR A 37 -6.24 -3.96 4.09
N ILE A 38 -6.88 -3.89 2.92
CA ILE A 38 -6.20 -3.66 1.64
C ILE A 38 -5.53 -2.28 1.63
N GLU A 39 -6.23 -1.24 2.12
CA GLU A 39 -5.67 0.11 2.23
C GLU A 39 -4.45 0.17 3.15
N GLU A 40 -4.54 -0.46 4.32
CA GLU A 40 -3.44 -0.55 5.29
C GLU A 40 -2.23 -1.31 4.72
N GLU A 41 -2.47 -2.46 4.06
CA GLU A 41 -1.40 -3.26 3.45
C GLU A 41 -0.73 -2.50 2.30
N PHE A 42 -1.51 -1.81 1.46
CA PHE A 42 -0.98 -0.97 0.39
C PHE A 42 -0.14 0.19 0.94
N LEU A 43 -0.63 0.89 1.97
CA LEU A 43 0.10 1.98 2.60
C LEU A 43 1.42 1.48 3.21
N PHE A 44 1.39 0.35 3.92
CA PHE A 44 2.58 -0.26 4.50
C PHE A 44 3.63 -0.61 3.43
N LYS A 45 3.21 -1.31 2.36
CA LYS A 45 4.12 -1.67 1.25
C LYS A 45 4.66 -0.45 0.52
N SER A 46 3.83 0.56 0.28
CA SER A 46 4.26 1.79 -0.42
C SER A 46 5.27 2.59 0.39
N ILE A 47 5.10 2.68 1.70
CA ILE A 47 6.07 3.32 2.59
C ILE A 47 7.38 2.53 2.59
N ALA A 48 7.32 1.22 2.79
CA ALA A 48 8.51 0.37 2.80
C ALA A 48 9.29 0.49 1.48
N PHE A 49 8.61 0.40 0.35
CA PHE A 49 9.24 0.54 -0.96
C PHE A 49 9.85 1.94 -1.16
N LYS A 50 9.13 3.00 -0.77
CA LYS A 50 9.64 4.37 -0.85
C LYS A 50 10.91 4.55 -0.02
N THR A 51 10.96 4.03 1.20
CA THR A 51 12.15 4.09 2.06
C THR A 51 13.32 3.35 1.44
N ILE A 52 13.11 2.12 0.95
CA ILE A 52 14.16 1.33 0.30
C ILE A 52 14.74 2.10 -0.90
N ILE A 53 13.89 2.61 -1.79
CA ILE A 53 14.36 3.35 -2.97
C ILE A 53 15.08 4.63 -2.55
N HIS A 54 14.55 5.36 -1.57
CA HIS A 54 15.18 6.57 -1.06
C HIS A 54 16.60 6.28 -0.54
N ASP A 55 16.78 5.23 0.25
CA ASP A 55 18.07 4.87 0.83
C ASP A 55 19.09 4.49 -0.26
N HIS A 56 18.69 3.68 -1.25
CA HIS A 56 19.57 3.32 -2.37
C HIS A 56 19.94 4.52 -3.24
N VAL A 57 18.99 5.43 -3.49
CA VAL A 57 19.26 6.65 -4.25
C VAL A 57 20.19 7.57 -3.48
N GLN A 58 20.03 7.66 -2.15
CA GLN A 58 20.92 8.45 -1.30
C GLN A 58 22.33 7.87 -1.30
N GLU A 59 22.46 6.56 -1.11
CA GLU A 59 23.76 5.87 -1.16
C GLU A 59 24.46 6.11 -2.51
N ALA A 60 23.74 5.96 -3.63
CA ALA A 60 24.31 6.22 -4.95
C ALA A 60 24.76 7.68 -5.12
N ARG A 61 24.00 8.64 -4.57
CA ARG A 61 24.38 10.07 -4.59
C ARG A 61 25.65 10.32 -3.79
N ASP A 62 25.76 9.73 -2.61
CA ASP A 62 26.94 9.89 -1.75
C ASP A 62 28.19 9.31 -2.42
N HIS A 63 28.08 8.13 -3.04
CA HIS A 63 29.18 7.54 -3.81
C HIS A 63 29.61 8.40 -5.00
N ILE A 64 28.65 8.99 -5.73
CA ILE A 64 28.96 9.89 -6.85
C ILE A 64 29.73 11.11 -6.33
N TYR A 65 29.24 11.73 -5.25
CA TYR A 65 29.87 12.90 -4.65
C TYR A 65 31.31 12.59 -4.21
N ASP A 66 31.55 11.45 -3.56
CA ASP A 66 32.88 11.02 -3.14
C ASP A 66 33.85 10.84 -4.32
N ILE A 67 33.36 10.30 -5.45
CA ILE A 67 34.14 10.15 -6.68
C ILE A 67 34.46 11.53 -7.27
N GLU A 68 33.48 12.42 -7.35
CA GLU A 68 33.65 13.77 -7.89
C GLU A 68 34.65 14.59 -7.07
N VAL A 69 34.57 14.52 -5.73
CA VAL A 69 35.51 15.18 -4.82
C VAL A 69 36.92 14.66 -5.04
N LYS A 70 37.12 13.34 -5.06
CA LYS A 70 38.45 12.74 -5.31
C LYS A 70 39.00 13.11 -6.69
N ALA A 71 38.15 13.14 -7.71
CA ALA A 71 38.55 13.55 -9.06
C ALA A 71 39.01 15.02 -9.09
N LEU A 72 38.27 15.90 -8.41
CA LEU A 72 38.60 17.32 -8.32
C LEU A 72 39.91 17.55 -7.54
N GLU A 73 40.11 16.86 -6.41
CA GLU A 73 41.36 16.93 -5.66
C GLU A 73 42.57 16.53 -6.52
N GLN A 74 42.46 15.43 -7.26
CA GLN A 74 43.51 15.00 -8.19
C GLN A 74 43.78 16.04 -9.28
N GLN A 75 42.73 16.68 -9.81
CA GLN A 75 42.88 17.75 -10.79
C GLN A 75 43.60 18.96 -10.20
N CYS A 76 43.20 19.41 -9.02
CA CYS A 76 43.84 20.52 -8.31
C CYS A 76 45.33 20.27 -8.01
N ILE A 77 45.70 19.02 -7.71
CA ILE A 77 47.11 18.61 -7.54
C ILE A 77 47.85 18.66 -8.89
N LYS A 78 47.28 18.08 -9.95
CA LYS A 78 47.88 18.08 -11.30
C LYS A 78 48.13 19.49 -11.83
N ASP A 79 47.16 20.37 -11.62
CA ASP A 79 47.19 21.76 -12.08
C ASP A 79 48.07 22.65 -11.17
N ARG A 80 48.68 22.07 -10.12
CA ARG A 80 49.48 22.76 -9.08
C ARG A 80 48.74 23.89 -8.36
N PHE A 81 47.41 23.88 -8.40
CA PHE A 81 46.57 24.78 -7.59
C PHE A 81 46.78 24.51 -6.10
N ILE A 82 46.93 23.24 -5.71
CA ILE A 82 47.37 22.83 -4.38
C ILE A 82 48.87 22.54 -4.45
N LYS A 83 49.70 23.56 -4.21
CA LYS A 83 51.13 23.34 -3.90
C LYS A 83 51.19 22.69 -2.53
N GLY A 84 51.76 21.49 -2.47
CA GLY A 84 51.85 20.70 -1.25
C GLY A 84 52.26 21.54 -0.04
N PHE A 85 51.44 21.50 1.01
CA PHE A 85 51.91 21.71 2.37
C PHE A 85 52.57 20.42 2.88
N LEU A 86 53.55 19.92 2.12
CA LEU A 86 54.51 18.93 2.57
C LEU A 86 55.81 19.65 2.93
#